data_AF-A0A2K2DD52-F1
#
_entry.id   AF-A0A2K2DD52-F1
#
_cell.length_a   1.000
_cell.length_b   1.000
_cell.length_c   1.000
_cell.angle_alpha   90.00
_cell.angle_beta   90.00
_cell.angle_gamma   90.00
#
_symmetry.space_group_name_H-M   'P 1'
#
loop_
_entity.id
_entity.type
_entity.pdbx_description
1 polymer ?
#
loop_
_entity_poly.entity_id
_entity_poly.type
_entity_poly.pdbx_seq_one_letter_code
_entity_poly.pdbx_strand_id
1 'polypeptide(L)'
;MGKWWWKLEHDSGMWHDIIKAKYLRGQGIFYAKRRPGDSACWGDLLHLRQVYLKRRCVMIGNGRTTDFWGDTWCGHTPFCQMFPNLRAINQEIGLTVKEMYEQWWHLTFRRWLDPAL
;
A
#
# COMPACT_ATOMS: atom_id res chain seq x y z
N MET A 1 -10.19 -17.07 -0.54
CA MET A 1 -9.41 -16.25 0.41
C MET A 1 -9.24 -14.77 0.03
N GLY A 2 -9.25 -14.36 -1.26
CA GLY A 2 -9.18 -12.92 -1.62
C GLY A 2 -10.31 -12.05 -1.04
N LYS A 3 -11.49 -12.65 -0.77
CA LYS A 3 -12.62 -12.00 -0.08
C LYS A 3 -12.26 -11.42 1.28
N TRP A 4 -11.30 -12.00 2.01
CA TRP A 4 -10.88 -11.47 3.32
C TRP A 4 -10.11 -10.16 3.19
N TRP A 5 -9.21 -10.06 2.20
CA TRP A 5 -8.53 -8.80 1.92
C TRP A 5 -9.52 -7.73 1.45
N TRP A 6 -10.47 -8.10 0.59
CA TRP A 6 -11.52 -7.18 0.15
C TRP A 6 -12.37 -6.67 1.31
N LYS A 7 -12.81 -7.57 2.22
CA LYS A 7 -13.53 -7.19 3.44
C LYS A 7 -12.68 -6.31 4.36
N LEU A 8 -11.38 -6.59 4.50
CA LEU A 8 -10.51 -5.76 5.33
C LEU A 8 -10.35 -4.32 4.78
N GLU A 9 -10.63 -4.08 3.51
CA GLU A 9 -10.62 -2.74 2.93
C GLU A 9 -11.96 -2.04 2.99
N HIS A 10 -13.03 -2.75 2.61
CA HIS A 10 -14.32 -2.15 2.31
C HIS A 10 -15.38 -2.37 3.39
N ASP A 11 -15.19 -3.37 4.25
CA ASP A 11 -16.10 -3.64 5.36
C ASP A 11 -15.82 -2.69 6.53
N SER A 12 -16.70 -2.68 7.53
CA SER A 12 -16.55 -1.87 8.74
C SER A 12 -17.11 -2.60 9.97
N GLY A 13 -16.63 -2.22 11.15
CA GLY A 13 -17.10 -2.75 12.42
C GLY A 13 -15.96 -3.14 13.36
N MET A 14 -16.31 -3.50 14.60
CA MET A 14 -15.33 -3.71 15.68
C MET A 14 -14.24 -4.74 15.33
N TRP A 15 -14.59 -5.84 14.69
CA TRP A 15 -13.62 -6.85 14.26
C TRP A 15 -12.61 -6.27 13.27
N HIS A 16 -13.06 -5.41 12.36
CA HIS A 16 -12.23 -4.77 11.34
C HIS A 16 -11.23 -3.80 11.97
N ASP A 17 -11.70 -2.99 12.93
CA ASP A 17 -10.86 -2.07 13.69
C ASP A 17 -9.79 -2.83 14.49
N ILE A 18 -10.16 -3.95 15.13
CA ILE A 18 -9.21 -4.80 15.87
C ILE A 18 -8.15 -5.36 14.92
N ILE A 19 -8.53 -5.87 13.74
CA ILE A 19 -7.57 -6.42 12.77
C ILE A 19 -6.66 -5.30 12.24
N LYS A 20 -7.21 -4.14 11.89
CA LYS A 20 -6.44 -2.97 11.43
C LYS A 20 -5.46 -2.50 12.50
N ALA A 21 -5.90 -2.36 13.73
CA ALA A 21 -5.04 -1.93 14.85
C ALA A 21 -3.94 -2.96 15.14
N LYS A 22 -4.29 -4.24 15.21
CA LYS A 22 -3.34 -5.31 15.54
C LYS A 22 -2.29 -5.50 14.46
N TYR A 23 -2.73 -5.62 13.20
CA TYR A 23 -1.87 -6.09 12.13
C TYR A 23 -1.38 -4.95 11.21
N LEU A 24 -2.25 -4.03 10.82
CA LEU A 24 -1.91 -2.95 9.86
C LEU A 24 -1.30 -1.72 10.54
N ARG A 25 -1.66 -1.40 11.79
CA ARG A 25 -1.12 -0.28 12.59
C ARG A 25 -1.12 1.06 11.84
N GLY A 26 -2.23 1.39 11.20
CA GLY A 26 -2.38 2.63 10.44
C GLY A 26 -1.75 2.63 9.05
N GLN A 27 -1.05 1.56 8.65
CA GLN A 27 -0.52 1.43 7.30
C GLN A 27 -1.53 0.78 6.35
N GLY A 28 -1.38 1.04 5.05
CA GLY A 28 -2.12 0.33 4.02
C GLY A 28 -1.76 -1.16 3.96
N ILE A 29 -2.61 -1.97 3.33
CA ILE A 29 -2.40 -3.42 3.17
C ILE A 29 -1.07 -3.72 2.46
N PHE A 30 -0.62 -2.84 1.57
CA PHE A 30 0.68 -2.96 0.88
C PHE A 30 1.88 -3.13 1.85
N TYR A 31 1.80 -2.62 3.07
CA TYR A 31 2.86 -2.72 4.08
C TYR A 31 2.60 -3.74 5.19
N ALA A 32 1.48 -4.46 5.11
CA ALA A 32 1.19 -5.57 6.01
C ALA A 32 2.33 -6.59 6.06
N LYS A 33 2.85 -6.89 7.25
CA LYS A 33 3.96 -7.84 7.43
C LYS A 33 3.71 -8.74 8.62
N ARG A 34 4.38 -9.89 8.64
CA ARG A 34 4.35 -10.82 9.76
C ARG A 34 5.22 -10.29 10.89
N ARG A 35 4.78 -10.48 12.13
CA ARG A 35 5.48 -10.11 13.35
C ARG A 35 5.50 -11.30 14.33
N PRO A 36 6.46 -11.32 15.29
CA PRO A 36 6.42 -12.29 16.39
C PRO A 36 5.09 -12.20 17.14
N GLY A 37 4.48 -13.36 17.42
CA GLY A 37 3.17 -13.44 18.09
C GLY A 37 1.96 -13.29 17.16
N ASP A 38 2.15 -13.08 15.85
CA ASP A 38 1.04 -13.12 14.90
C ASP A 38 0.47 -14.54 14.75
N SER A 39 -0.85 -14.63 14.60
CA SER A 39 -1.55 -15.90 14.41
C SER A 39 -1.13 -16.57 13.10
N ALA A 40 -1.17 -17.91 13.07
CA ALA A 40 -0.93 -18.68 11.85
C ALA A 40 -1.84 -18.24 10.69
N CYS A 41 -3.14 -18.01 10.99
CA CYS A 41 -4.12 -17.50 10.03
C CYS A 41 -3.70 -16.18 9.36
N TRP A 42 -3.07 -15.26 10.10
CA TRP A 42 -2.55 -14.01 9.53
C TRP A 42 -1.38 -14.27 8.58
N GLY A 43 -0.51 -15.22 8.94
CA GLY A 43 0.58 -15.69 8.07
C GLY A 43 0.08 -16.19 6.73
N ASP A 44 -0.98 -17.01 6.73
CA ASP A 44 -1.59 -17.54 5.50
C ASP A 44 -2.23 -16.43 4.68
N LEU A 45 -2.92 -15.49 5.34
CA LEU A 45 -3.51 -14.34 4.68
C LEU A 45 -2.45 -13.46 4.00
N LEU A 46 -1.30 -13.24 4.66
CA LEU A 46 -0.16 -12.51 4.11
C LEU A 46 0.43 -13.17 2.86
N HIS A 47 0.48 -14.50 2.79
CA HIS A 47 0.97 -15.20 1.58
C HIS A 47 0.10 -14.89 0.37
N LEU A 48 -1.21 -14.77 0.57
CA LEU A 48 -2.18 -14.47 -0.49
C LEU A 48 -2.28 -12.99 -0.82
N ARG A 49 -1.67 -12.12 -0.01
CA ARG A 49 -1.69 -10.66 -0.19
C ARG A 49 -1.15 -10.23 -1.54
N GLN A 50 -0.02 -10.79 -1.97
CA GLN A 50 0.61 -10.38 -3.23
C GLN A 50 -0.27 -10.68 -4.43
N VAL A 51 -0.98 -11.81 -4.40
CA VAL A 51 -1.95 -12.17 -5.45
C VAL A 51 -3.13 -11.21 -5.46
N TYR A 52 -3.62 -10.81 -4.29
CA TYR A 52 -4.69 -9.82 -4.15
C TYR A 52 -4.27 -8.44 -4.66
N LEU A 53 -3.11 -7.93 -4.22
CA LEU A 53 -2.57 -6.64 -4.63
C LEU A 53 -2.35 -6.54 -6.14
N LYS A 54 -1.87 -7.62 -6.78
CA LYS A 54 -1.63 -7.64 -8.24
C LYS A 54 -2.91 -7.60 -9.07
N ARG A 55 -4.05 -8.02 -8.52
CA ARG A 55 -5.32 -8.16 -9.28
C ARG A 55 -6.36 -7.11 -8.89
N ARG A 56 -6.00 -6.13 -8.06
CA ARG A 56 -6.91 -5.08 -7.61
C ARG A 56 -6.61 -3.74 -8.29
N CYS A 57 -7.66 -2.95 -8.49
CA CYS A 57 -7.55 -1.51 -8.70
C CYS A 57 -8.17 -0.83 -7.47
N VAL A 58 -7.58 0.28 -7.03
CA VAL A 58 -8.00 1.00 -5.83
C VAL A 58 -8.68 2.29 -6.24
N MET A 59 -9.91 2.49 -5.78
CA MET A 59 -10.54 3.80 -5.83
C MET A 59 -10.00 4.63 -4.66
N ILE A 60 -9.32 5.74 -4.96
CA ILE A 60 -8.54 6.52 -3.97
C ILE A 60 -9.38 6.93 -2.75
N GLY A 61 -10.63 7.35 -2.97
CA GLY A 61 -11.44 7.95 -1.90
C GLY A 61 -10.72 9.15 -1.27
N ASN A 62 -10.46 9.07 0.04
CA ASN A 62 -9.70 10.10 0.78
C ASN A 62 -8.17 9.91 0.76
N GLY A 63 -7.68 8.84 0.10
CA GLY A 63 -6.26 8.57 -0.10
C GLY A 63 -5.49 8.07 1.14
N ARG A 64 -6.08 7.98 2.33
CA ARG A 64 -5.37 7.68 3.59
C ARG A 64 -4.89 6.23 3.73
N THR A 65 -5.42 5.32 2.93
CA THR A 65 -5.06 3.89 2.96
C THR A 65 -4.53 3.38 1.63
N THR A 66 -4.37 4.28 0.66
CA THR A 66 -3.89 3.97 -0.69
C THR A 66 -2.40 4.27 -0.74
N ASP A 67 -1.57 3.27 -0.98
CA ASP A 67 -0.12 3.47 -1.12
C ASP A 67 0.20 4.16 -2.44
N PHE A 68 0.99 5.25 -2.40
CA PHE A 68 1.27 6.06 -3.58
C PHE A 68 1.99 5.26 -4.67
N TRP A 69 2.96 4.42 -4.30
CA TRP A 69 3.79 3.69 -5.27
C TRP A 69 3.23 2.32 -5.66
N GLY A 70 2.69 1.59 -4.70
CA GLY A 70 2.36 0.17 -4.78
C GLY A 70 0.93 -0.11 -5.21
N ASP A 71 0.01 0.82 -5.00
CA ASP A 71 -1.39 0.64 -5.39
C ASP A 71 -1.68 1.13 -6.79
N THR A 72 -2.59 0.43 -7.46
CA THR A 72 -3.10 0.81 -8.78
C THR A 72 -4.27 1.76 -8.59
N TRP A 73 -3.96 3.01 -8.28
CA TRP A 73 -4.94 4.06 -7.98
C TRP A 73 -5.08 5.10 -9.08
N CYS A 74 -4.11 5.14 -10.02
CA CYS A 74 -4.14 5.94 -11.23
C CYS A 74 -3.83 5.04 -12.43
N GLY A 75 -4.86 4.74 -13.25
CA GLY A 75 -4.74 3.81 -14.37
C GLY A 75 -4.83 2.33 -13.94
N HIS A 76 -4.10 1.46 -14.65
CA HIS A 76 -4.15 0.00 -14.47
C HIS A 76 -2.84 -0.64 -13.98
N THR A 77 -1.79 0.18 -13.83
CA THR A 77 -0.47 -0.27 -13.41
C THR A 77 -0.01 0.60 -12.25
N PRO A 78 0.54 0.03 -11.16
CA PRO A 78 1.04 0.83 -10.05
C PRO A 78 2.31 1.59 -10.46
N PHE A 79 2.53 2.78 -9.90
CA PHE A 79 3.67 3.62 -10.27
C PHE A 79 5.03 2.96 -10.03
N CYS A 80 5.13 2.06 -9.05
CA CYS A 80 6.34 1.28 -8.80
C CYS A 80 6.76 0.38 -9.97
N GLN A 81 5.80 -0.03 -10.80
CA GLN A 81 6.04 -0.84 -11.99
C GLN A 81 6.25 0.04 -13.22
N MET A 82 5.54 1.17 -13.32
CA MET A 82 5.72 2.12 -14.43
C MET A 82 7.05 2.86 -14.36
N PHE A 83 7.47 3.26 -13.16
CA PHE A 83 8.65 4.11 -12.92
C PHE A 83 9.59 3.46 -11.88
N PRO A 84 10.14 2.26 -12.16
CA PRO A 84 10.96 1.52 -11.19
C PRO A 84 12.23 2.29 -10.79
N ASN A 85 12.86 2.99 -11.74
CA ASN A 85 14.05 3.79 -11.49
C ASN A 85 13.75 4.99 -10.58
N LEU A 86 12.63 5.69 -10.83
CA LEU A 86 12.19 6.83 -10.03
C LEU A 86 11.88 6.40 -8.59
N ARG A 87 11.17 5.27 -8.44
CA ARG A 87 10.89 4.70 -7.11
C ARG A 87 12.17 4.30 -6.38
N ALA A 88 13.15 3.73 -7.07
CA ALA A 88 14.40 3.27 -6.45
C ALA A 88 15.20 4.43 -5.83
N ILE A 89 15.04 5.64 -6.35
CA ILE A 89 15.78 6.82 -5.88
C ILE A 89 14.97 7.70 -4.91
N ASN A 90 13.66 7.47 -4.79
CA ASN A 90 12.80 8.19 -3.85
C ASN A 90 13.20 7.89 -2.39
N GLN A 91 13.29 8.92 -1.56
CA GLN A 91 13.62 8.78 -0.14
C GLN A 91 12.42 8.27 0.66
N GLU A 92 11.23 8.73 0.30
CA GLU A 92 10.00 8.52 1.06
C GLU A 92 9.17 7.38 0.45
N ILE A 93 9.54 6.15 0.77
CA ILE A 93 8.75 4.95 0.47
C ILE A 93 7.84 4.67 1.66
N GLY A 94 6.55 4.40 1.42
CA GLY A 94 5.59 4.23 2.50
C GLY A 94 4.40 5.17 2.45
N LEU A 95 4.54 6.28 1.73
CA LEU A 95 3.57 7.36 1.74
C LEU A 95 2.27 6.97 1.06
N THR A 96 1.19 7.35 1.71
CA THR A 96 -0.15 7.26 1.16
C THR A 96 -0.39 8.38 0.13
N VAL A 97 -1.38 8.20 -0.73
CA VAL A 97 -1.80 9.25 -1.68
C VAL A 97 -2.20 10.53 -0.95
N LYS A 98 -2.80 10.41 0.25
CA LYS A 98 -3.15 11.57 1.07
C LYS A 98 -1.93 12.34 1.55
N GLU A 99 -0.92 11.65 2.06
CA GLU A 99 0.33 12.28 2.52
C GLU A 99 1.05 12.95 1.36
N MET A 100 1.16 12.28 0.20
CA MET A 100 1.77 12.88 -0.99
C MET A 100 1.01 14.13 -1.48
N TYR A 101 -0.32 14.11 -1.42
CA TYR A 101 -1.12 15.29 -1.74
C TYR A 101 -0.86 16.45 -0.77
N GLU A 102 -0.75 16.18 0.52
CA GLU A 102 -0.44 17.21 1.55
C GLU A 102 0.96 17.80 1.39
N GLN A 103 1.88 17.03 0.80
CA GLN A 103 3.22 17.45 0.42
C GLN A 103 3.30 18.10 -0.97
N TRP A 104 2.16 18.41 -1.60
CA TRP A 104 2.11 19.00 -2.94
C TRP A 104 2.77 18.13 -4.03
N TRP A 105 2.70 16.81 -3.90
CA TRP A 105 3.31 15.83 -4.81
C TRP A 105 4.83 15.94 -4.92
N HIS A 106 5.48 16.57 -3.94
CA HIS A 106 6.91 16.76 -3.94
C HIS A 106 7.63 15.46 -3.56
N LEU A 107 8.29 14.84 -4.54
CA LEU A 107 9.15 13.68 -4.33
C LEU A 107 10.57 14.12 -3.92
N THR A 108 11.09 13.52 -2.86
CA THR A 108 12.48 13.72 -2.42
C THR A 108 13.36 12.59 -2.91
N PHE A 109 14.52 12.89 -3.50
CA PHE A 109 15.39 11.88 -4.11
C PHE A 109 16.73 11.76 -3.39
N ARG A 110 17.28 10.54 -3.28
CA ARG A 110 18.60 10.25 -2.69
C ARG A 110 19.76 10.69 -3.58
N ARG A 111 19.48 10.93 -4.85
CA ARG A 111 20.41 11.42 -5.87
C ARG A 111 19.66 12.26 -6.88
N TRP A 112 20.38 13.02 -7.69
CA TRP A 112 19.81 13.78 -8.79
C TRP A 112 19.09 12.86 -9.79
N LEU A 113 17.99 13.37 -10.36
CA LEU A 113 17.35 12.77 -11.52
C LEU A 113 18.32 12.86 -12.69
N ASP A 114 18.67 11.70 -13.26
CA ASP A 114 19.38 11.67 -14.52
C ASP A 114 18.44 12.20 -15.62
N PRO A 115 18.86 13.19 -16.42
CA PRO A 115 18.05 13.69 -17.54
C PRO A 115 17.63 12.62 -18.55
N ALA A 116 18.29 11.45 -18.55
CA ALA A 116 18.03 10.35 -19.47
C ALA A 116 16.93 9.35 -19.01
N LEU A 117 16.26 9.59 -17.89
CA LEU A 117 15.17 8.74 -17.37
C LEU A 117 13.81 8.98 -18.05
#